data_AF-A0A917RGI2-F1
#
_entry.id   AF-A0A917RGI2-F1
#
_cell.length_a   1.000
_cell.length_b   1.000
_cell.length_c   1.000
_cell.angle_alpha   90.00
_cell.angle_beta   90.00
_cell.angle_gamma   90.00
#
_symmetry.space_group_name_H-M   'P 1'
#
loop_
_entity.id
_entity.type
_entity.pdbx_description
1 polymer ?
#
loop_
_entity_poly.entity_id
_entity_poly.type
_entity_poly.pdbx_seq_one_letter_code
_entity_poly.pdbx_strand_id
1 'polypeptide(L)'
;MSLIMRTRRTGKMLVLTATAGVALVAGMIDAGSAQAAAPTSGTYTLVNANSRLCLDAPNGSDGTQLVQSSCNGSTNQKWTVTSVGGGVTLKAGSTGKCAGVKDASTSAGKAVQLETCTGASSQTWQLTESGSNIRVVNANGGKCLNVKDSSTSAGAPVQQNSCDSVTSKQWTFAPAGSTPTPTGNPNPTPTPTPTGGGGTIPNWPSPASSVKVNATIQVSGTFDGGMKRYYGIGDGGQSESQDPMFELAPGSTIKNVILGAPAGDGIHCNGNCTIQNVWWEDVGEDAATFLGGNDYYVTGGGAKSATDKVFQHNGPGTVHISNFYVASSGKLYRACGNCSSSYQRHVVMNGIVAQSTKVLAGINTNWGDTARFSNITVYGSSSSTSICDKYKGVPKGSEPTKIGSGADGVNCIYSPSDITYK
;
A
#
# COMPACT_ATOMS: atom_id res chain seq x y z
N MET A 1 15.05 87.27 19.81
CA MET A 1 15.60 88.46 19.12
C MET A 1 15.35 88.27 17.62
N SER A 2 14.78 89.26 16.93
CA SER A 2 14.32 89.12 15.53
C SER A 2 15.43 89.33 14.51
N LEU A 3 15.40 88.58 13.40
CA LEU A 3 15.75 88.96 12.01
C LEU A 3 15.40 87.75 11.12
N ILE A 4 14.47 87.76 10.15
CA ILE A 4 14.30 88.62 8.96
C ILE A 4 15.44 88.46 7.93
N MET A 5 15.19 87.70 6.86
CA MET A 5 15.29 88.03 5.41
C MET A 5 15.07 86.72 4.61
N ARG A 6 14.14 86.60 3.63
CA ARG A 6 14.13 87.18 2.26
C ARG A 6 15.46 86.87 1.52
N THR A 7 15.54 86.31 0.30
CA THR A 7 14.55 85.89 -0.74
C THR A 7 15.24 84.82 -1.64
N ARG A 8 14.85 84.38 -2.87
CA ARG A 8 13.95 84.90 -3.93
C ARG A 8 13.40 83.76 -4.82
N ARG A 9 12.89 84.13 -6.01
CA ARG A 9 12.39 83.35 -7.17
C ARG A 9 13.58 82.71 -7.93
N THR A 10 13.49 81.68 -8.78
CA THR A 10 12.56 81.30 -9.89
C THR A 10 12.71 79.78 -10.15
N GLY A 11 11.83 78.99 -10.78
CA GLY A 11 10.64 79.22 -11.60
C GLY A 11 10.63 78.25 -12.80
N LYS A 12 9.61 77.38 -12.92
CA LYS A 12 9.41 76.34 -13.97
C LYS A 12 10.50 75.22 -13.96
N MET A 13 10.24 73.96 -14.30
CA MET A 13 9.31 73.42 -15.32
C MET A 13 8.84 71.99 -14.98
N LEU A 14 7.72 71.58 -15.58
CA LEU A 14 7.01 70.32 -15.41
C LEU A 14 7.67 69.16 -16.18
N VAL A 15 7.91 68.01 -15.53
CA VAL A 15 7.87 66.67 -16.18
C VAL A 15 7.27 65.66 -15.20
N LEU A 16 6.16 65.01 -15.60
CA LEU A 16 5.67 63.79 -14.95
C LEU A 16 6.45 62.59 -15.52
N THR A 17 6.99 61.75 -14.64
CA THR A 17 7.20 60.33 -14.94
C THR A 17 6.74 59.50 -13.74
N ALA A 18 5.54 58.94 -13.84
CA ALA A 18 5.04 58.00 -12.86
C ALA A 18 5.79 56.65 -13.02
N THR A 19 6.70 56.36 -12.11
CA THR A 19 7.32 55.03 -12.02
C THR A 19 6.28 54.03 -11.49
N ALA A 20 5.73 53.21 -12.38
CA ALA A 20 4.87 52.09 -12.01
C ALA A 20 5.68 51.08 -11.18
N GLY A 21 5.33 50.93 -9.90
CA GLY A 21 5.87 49.88 -9.06
C GLY A 21 5.31 48.54 -9.50
N VAL A 22 6.10 47.74 -10.22
CA VAL A 22 5.75 46.36 -10.56
C VAL A 22 5.90 45.51 -9.31
N ALA A 23 4.81 45.37 -8.54
CA ALA A 23 4.71 44.36 -7.52
C ALA A 23 4.64 42.99 -8.21
N LEU A 24 5.72 42.21 -8.11
CA LEU A 24 5.74 40.80 -8.52
C LEU A 24 4.83 40.01 -7.58
N VAL A 25 3.55 39.91 -7.94
CA VAL A 25 2.66 38.89 -7.39
C VAL A 25 3.12 37.54 -7.94
N ALA A 26 4.00 36.88 -7.18
CA ALA A 26 4.29 35.48 -7.40
C ALA A 26 3.00 34.70 -7.16
N GLY A 27 2.26 34.42 -8.24
CA GLY A 27 1.07 33.60 -8.19
C GLY A 27 1.45 32.23 -7.63
N MET A 28 0.94 31.92 -6.44
CA MET A 28 0.93 30.54 -5.96
C MET A 28 0.07 29.75 -6.93
N ILE A 29 0.72 29.01 -7.84
CA ILE A 29 0.07 27.92 -8.53
C ILE A 29 -0.29 26.90 -7.47
N ASP A 30 -1.54 26.96 -7.01
CA ASP A 30 -2.09 25.96 -6.12
C ASP A 30 -2.02 24.63 -6.88
N ALA A 31 -1.09 23.77 -6.45
CA ALA A 31 -0.90 22.45 -7.01
C ALA A 31 -2.02 21.54 -6.48
N GLY A 32 -3.26 21.89 -6.84
CA GLY A 32 -4.44 21.12 -6.57
C GLY A 32 -4.18 19.69 -7.03
N SER A 33 -4.33 18.75 -6.09
CA SER A 33 -4.11 17.34 -6.36
C SER A 33 -4.94 16.93 -7.57
N ALA A 34 -4.27 16.51 -8.64
CA ALA A 34 -4.93 16.09 -9.87
C ALA A 34 -5.86 14.92 -9.57
N GLN A 35 -7.15 15.22 -9.46
CA GLN A 35 -8.19 14.26 -9.12
C GLN A 35 -8.27 13.23 -10.26
N ALA A 36 -8.25 11.94 -9.93
CA ALA A 36 -8.27 10.89 -10.92
C ALA A 36 -9.64 10.84 -11.59
N ALA A 37 -9.72 11.39 -12.81
CA ALA A 37 -10.96 11.54 -13.55
C ALA A 37 -11.72 10.21 -13.69
N ALA A 38 -13.04 10.27 -13.57
CA ALA A 38 -13.93 9.14 -13.76
C ALA A 38 -13.62 8.32 -15.04
N PRO A 39 -13.64 6.97 -14.98
CA PRO A 39 -13.27 6.12 -16.12
C PRO A 39 -14.12 6.38 -17.38
N THR A 40 -13.46 6.55 -18.52
CA THR A 40 -14.09 6.62 -19.84
C THR A 40 -14.58 5.25 -20.32
N SER A 41 -15.24 5.21 -21.48
CA SER A 41 -15.47 3.92 -22.17
C SER A 41 -14.15 3.24 -22.51
N GLY A 42 -14.09 1.91 -22.36
CA GLY A 42 -12.87 1.11 -22.53
C GLY A 42 -12.95 -0.23 -21.78
N THR A 43 -11.92 -1.06 -21.87
CA THR A 43 -11.84 -2.30 -21.08
C THR A 43 -10.97 -2.10 -19.85
N TYR A 44 -11.48 -2.51 -18.68
CA TYR A 44 -10.85 -2.31 -17.38
C TYR A 44 -10.87 -3.58 -16.54
N THR A 45 -10.00 -3.63 -15.55
CA THR A 45 -10.08 -4.51 -14.40
C THR A 45 -10.46 -3.66 -13.19
N LEU A 46 -11.54 -4.04 -12.50
CA LEU A 46 -12.04 -3.32 -11.33
C LEU A 46 -11.47 -3.97 -10.07
N VAL A 47 -10.61 -3.26 -9.34
CA VAL A 47 -9.94 -3.74 -8.12
C VAL A 47 -10.65 -3.16 -6.90
N ASN A 48 -11.11 -3.99 -5.98
CA ASN A 48 -11.78 -3.52 -4.76
C ASN A 48 -10.79 -2.80 -3.83
N ALA A 49 -11.15 -1.61 -3.33
CA ALA A 49 -10.25 -0.80 -2.54
C ALA A 49 -9.96 -1.36 -1.13
N ASN A 50 -10.80 -2.28 -0.62
CA ASN A 50 -10.59 -2.96 0.66
C ASN A 50 -9.73 -4.22 0.51
N SER A 51 -10.12 -5.13 -0.38
CA SER A 51 -9.50 -6.46 -0.48
C SER A 51 -8.34 -6.54 -1.48
N ARG A 52 -8.20 -5.55 -2.37
CA ARG A 52 -7.33 -5.59 -3.56
C ARG A 52 -7.61 -6.76 -4.51
N LEU A 53 -8.75 -7.43 -4.35
CA LEU A 53 -9.24 -8.46 -5.25
C LEU A 53 -10.04 -7.84 -6.40
N CYS A 54 -10.03 -8.52 -7.54
CA CYS A 54 -10.66 -8.06 -8.76
C CYS A 54 -12.14 -8.49 -8.82
N LEU A 55 -13.01 -7.63 -9.35
CA LEU A 55 -14.37 -8.01 -9.71
C LEU A 55 -14.30 -9.13 -10.76
N ASP A 56 -14.87 -10.28 -10.43
CA ASP A 56 -14.80 -11.50 -11.22
C ASP A 56 -16.20 -11.93 -11.64
N ALA A 57 -16.34 -12.31 -12.90
CA ALA A 57 -17.52 -12.92 -13.48
C ALA A 57 -17.30 -14.43 -13.65
N PRO A 58 -17.68 -15.27 -12.67
CA PRO A 58 -17.53 -16.71 -12.78
C PRO A 58 -18.12 -17.21 -14.10
N ASN A 59 -17.39 -18.09 -14.81
CA ASN A 59 -17.82 -18.61 -16.11
C ASN A 59 -19.18 -19.29 -15.97
N GLY A 60 -20.23 -18.63 -16.48
CA GLY A 60 -21.61 -18.97 -16.16
C GLY A 60 -22.63 -18.25 -17.04
N SER A 61 -23.91 -18.52 -16.77
CA SER A 61 -25.06 -18.03 -17.53
C SER A 61 -25.67 -16.76 -16.91
N ASP A 62 -26.85 -16.37 -17.41
CA ASP A 62 -27.67 -15.41 -16.67
C ASP A 62 -28.00 -15.97 -15.27
N GLY A 63 -28.01 -15.11 -14.26
CA GLY A 63 -28.23 -15.47 -12.86
C GLY A 63 -26.97 -15.86 -12.07
N THR A 64 -25.81 -16.03 -12.72
CA THR A 64 -24.54 -16.28 -12.01
C THR A 64 -24.11 -15.04 -11.24
N GLN A 65 -24.13 -15.10 -9.90
CA GLN A 65 -23.71 -13.99 -9.04
C GLN A 65 -22.21 -13.68 -9.24
N LEU A 66 -21.88 -12.38 -9.31
CA LEU A 66 -20.50 -11.91 -9.37
C LEU A 66 -19.81 -12.09 -8.01
N VAL A 67 -18.49 -12.27 -8.06
CA VAL A 67 -17.65 -12.40 -6.86
C VAL A 67 -16.45 -11.46 -6.96
N GLN A 68 -15.65 -11.38 -5.90
CA GLN A 68 -14.27 -10.93 -6.03
C GLN A 68 -13.31 -12.13 -6.13
N SER A 69 -12.18 -11.99 -6.81
CA SER A 69 -11.16 -13.04 -6.90
C SER A 69 -9.76 -12.47 -7.05
N SER A 70 -8.73 -13.31 -6.87
CA SER A 70 -7.33 -12.91 -7.08
C SER A 70 -7.12 -12.39 -8.50
N CYS A 71 -6.62 -11.16 -8.59
CA CYS A 71 -6.33 -10.50 -9.86
C CYS A 71 -5.31 -11.29 -10.68
N ASN A 72 -5.74 -11.84 -11.82
CA ASN A 72 -4.95 -12.77 -12.63
C ASN A 72 -4.94 -12.40 -14.14
N GLY A 73 -5.62 -11.31 -14.53
CA GLY A 73 -5.64 -10.82 -15.92
C GLY A 73 -6.46 -11.66 -16.91
N SER A 74 -7.22 -12.65 -16.42
CA SER A 74 -8.15 -13.48 -17.20
C SER A 74 -9.29 -12.68 -17.83
N THR A 75 -9.96 -13.27 -18.82
CA THR A 75 -11.10 -12.63 -19.51
C THR A 75 -12.32 -12.42 -18.60
N ASN A 76 -12.51 -13.24 -17.55
CA ASN A 76 -13.55 -13.06 -16.54
C ASN A 76 -13.29 -11.92 -15.54
N GLN A 77 -12.11 -11.30 -15.58
CA GLN A 77 -11.77 -10.10 -14.78
C GLN A 77 -11.60 -8.84 -15.65
N LYS A 78 -11.95 -8.94 -16.95
CA LYS A 78 -11.98 -7.82 -17.89
C LYS A 78 -13.41 -7.37 -18.08
N TRP A 79 -13.65 -6.09 -17.85
CA TRP A 79 -14.95 -5.45 -17.91
C TRP A 79 -14.91 -4.34 -18.93
N THR A 80 -15.67 -4.49 -20.01
CA THR A 80 -15.84 -3.42 -21.00
C THR A 80 -16.87 -2.44 -20.47
N VAL A 81 -16.38 -1.28 -20.04
CA VAL A 81 -17.16 -0.10 -19.68
C VAL A 81 -17.66 0.52 -20.98
N THR A 82 -18.98 0.54 -21.17
CA THR A 82 -19.61 1.18 -22.34
C THR A 82 -20.59 2.24 -21.85
N SER A 83 -20.35 3.50 -22.24
CA SER A 83 -21.27 4.61 -21.95
C SER A 83 -22.64 4.37 -22.58
N VAL A 84 -23.69 4.58 -21.81
CA VAL A 84 -25.10 4.48 -22.21
C VAL A 84 -25.87 5.70 -21.71
N GLY A 85 -27.11 5.89 -22.16
CA GLY A 85 -27.97 6.96 -21.65
C GLY A 85 -28.16 6.81 -20.13
N GLY A 86 -27.62 7.75 -19.36
CA GLY A 86 -27.72 7.73 -17.89
C GLY A 86 -26.71 6.83 -17.16
N GLY A 87 -25.55 6.53 -17.75
CA GLY A 87 -24.42 5.91 -17.02
C GLY A 87 -23.49 5.08 -17.90
N VAL A 88 -22.96 3.99 -17.35
CA VAL A 88 -22.20 2.96 -18.07
C VAL A 88 -22.78 1.57 -17.83
N THR A 89 -22.60 0.68 -18.80
CA THR A 89 -22.75 -0.77 -18.59
C THR A 89 -21.37 -1.39 -18.33
N LEU A 90 -21.34 -2.44 -17.50
CA LEU A 90 -20.14 -3.24 -17.23
C LEU A 90 -20.32 -4.62 -17.87
N LYS A 91 -19.71 -4.84 -19.04
CA LYS A 91 -19.82 -6.10 -19.81
C LYS A 91 -18.62 -7.01 -19.55
N ALA A 92 -18.85 -8.21 -19.01
CA ALA A 92 -17.81 -9.20 -18.73
C ALA A 92 -17.19 -9.74 -20.02
N GLY A 93 -15.86 -9.79 -20.09
CA GLY A 93 -15.10 -10.22 -21.26
C GLY A 93 -15.13 -11.73 -21.51
N SER A 94 -15.42 -12.56 -20.51
CA SER A 94 -15.55 -14.02 -20.63
C SER A 94 -16.88 -14.46 -21.25
N THR A 95 -17.98 -13.78 -20.92
CA THR A 95 -19.36 -14.21 -21.26
C THR A 95 -20.10 -13.26 -22.18
N GLY A 96 -19.61 -12.02 -22.34
CA GLY A 96 -20.32 -10.97 -23.07
C GLY A 96 -21.60 -10.48 -22.38
N LYS A 97 -21.82 -10.83 -21.11
CA LYS A 97 -23.00 -10.46 -20.30
C LYS A 97 -22.70 -9.26 -19.40
N CYS A 98 -23.74 -8.56 -18.97
CA CYS A 98 -23.64 -7.34 -18.18
C CYS A 98 -23.80 -7.62 -16.67
N ALA A 99 -23.15 -6.81 -15.83
CA ALA A 99 -23.40 -6.79 -14.39
C ALA A 99 -24.76 -6.13 -14.09
N GLY A 100 -25.75 -6.94 -13.71
CA GLY A 100 -27.11 -6.51 -13.36
C GLY A 100 -27.45 -6.79 -11.90
N VAL A 101 -28.25 -5.91 -11.28
CA VAL A 101 -28.82 -6.17 -9.96
C VAL A 101 -29.98 -7.16 -10.08
N LYS A 102 -29.89 -8.28 -9.36
CA LYS A 102 -30.87 -9.36 -9.38
C LYS A 102 -32.30 -8.85 -9.15
N ASP A 103 -33.21 -9.31 -10.01
CA ASP A 103 -34.64 -9.01 -10.01
C ASP A 103 -34.94 -7.49 -10.11
N ALA A 104 -34.00 -6.71 -10.67
CA ALA A 104 -34.02 -5.25 -10.73
C ALA A 104 -34.30 -4.55 -9.38
N SER A 105 -33.98 -5.21 -8.27
CA SER A 105 -34.36 -4.74 -6.93
C SER A 105 -33.61 -3.47 -6.51
N THR A 106 -34.21 -2.65 -5.64
CA THR A 106 -33.58 -1.46 -5.03
C THR A 106 -33.11 -1.70 -3.58
N SER A 107 -33.38 -2.89 -3.04
CA SER A 107 -33.03 -3.30 -1.67
C SER A 107 -31.53 -3.53 -1.50
N ALA A 108 -30.99 -3.15 -0.34
CA ALA A 108 -29.63 -3.52 0.05
C ALA A 108 -29.47 -5.04 0.20
N GLY A 109 -28.26 -5.56 -0.01
CA GLY A 109 -27.94 -6.98 0.09
C GLY A 109 -28.34 -7.83 -1.12
N LYS A 110 -28.91 -7.21 -2.17
CA LYS A 110 -29.30 -7.92 -3.40
C LYS A 110 -28.08 -8.22 -4.26
N ALA A 111 -28.02 -9.45 -4.76
CA ALA A 111 -26.93 -9.93 -5.61
C ALA A 111 -26.74 -9.05 -6.85
N VAL A 112 -25.49 -8.84 -7.24
CA VAL A 112 -25.16 -8.40 -8.61
C VAL A 112 -24.69 -9.62 -9.36
N GLN A 113 -25.27 -9.87 -10.53
CA GLN A 113 -25.16 -11.11 -11.28
C GLN A 113 -24.91 -10.82 -12.77
N LEU A 114 -24.47 -11.84 -13.51
CA LEU A 114 -24.46 -11.81 -14.96
C LEU A 114 -25.90 -11.82 -15.48
N GLU A 115 -26.18 -10.92 -16.41
CA GLU A 115 -27.45 -10.83 -17.13
C GLU A 115 -27.21 -10.50 -18.60
N THR A 116 -28.13 -10.91 -19.47
CA THR A 116 -28.15 -10.47 -20.86
C THR A 116 -28.26 -8.94 -20.90
N CYS A 117 -27.33 -8.29 -21.61
CA CYS A 117 -27.24 -6.83 -21.69
C CYS A 117 -28.48 -6.24 -22.38
N THR A 118 -29.33 -5.57 -21.61
CA THR A 118 -30.55 -4.88 -22.08
C THR A 118 -30.43 -3.36 -22.05
N GLY A 119 -29.48 -2.81 -21.29
CA GLY A 119 -29.39 -1.38 -21.01
C GLY A 119 -30.40 -0.89 -19.96
N ALA A 120 -31.10 -1.79 -19.26
CA ALA A 120 -31.99 -1.44 -18.16
C ALA A 120 -31.26 -0.67 -17.04
N SER A 121 -32.00 0.14 -16.26
CA SER A 121 -31.46 0.89 -15.12
C SER A 121 -30.79 -0.01 -14.07
N SER A 122 -31.24 -1.25 -13.92
CA SER A 122 -30.64 -2.26 -13.02
C SER A 122 -29.28 -2.78 -13.49
N GLN A 123 -28.93 -2.59 -14.77
CA GLN A 123 -27.66 -2.96 -15.40
C GLN A 123 -26.76 -1.75 -15.71
N THR A 124 -27.28 -0.54 -15.45
CA THR A 124 -26.60 0.73 -15.71
C THR A 124 -26.07 1.30 -14.40
N TRP A 125 -24.84 1.80 -14.45
CA TRP A 125 -24.08 2.25 -13.28
C TRP A 125 -23.55 3.67 -13.49
N GLN A 126 -23.68 4.50 -12.47
CA GLN A 126 -23.00 5.80 -12.37
C GLN A 126 -21.63 5.58 -11.72
N LEU A 127 -20.59 6.20 -12.27
CA LEU A 127 -19.24 6.17 -11.72
C LEU A 127 -19.03 7.46 -10.93
N THR A 128 -19.09 7.38 -9.61
CA THR A 128 -18.95 8.55 -8.71
C THR A 128 -17.60 8.50 -8.01
N GLU A 129 -16.82 9.57 -8.12
CA GLU A 129 -15.50 9.67 -7.51
C GLU A 129 -15.57 9.65 -5.96
N SER A 130 -14.56 9.05 -5.33
CA SER A 130 -14.46 8.83 -3.89
C SER A 130 -12.99 8.78 -3.48
N GLY A 131 -12.34 9.94 -3.47
CA GLY A 131 -10.88 10.05 -3.31
C GLY A 131 -10.16 9.54 -4.56
N SER A 132 -9.23 8.61 -4.40
CA SER A 132 -8.55 7.91 -5.50
C SER A 132 -9.31 6.70 -6.05
N ASN A 133 -10.51 6.42 -5.54
CA ASN A 133 -11.36 5.29 -5.95
C ASN A 133 -12.69 5.76 -6.54
N ILE A 134 -13.42 4.84 -7.15
CA ILE A 134 -14.75 5.05 -7.73
C ILE A 134 -15.79 4.24 -6.94
N ARG A 135 -16.91 4.88 -6.60
CA ARG A 135 -18.16 4.20 -6.23
C ARG A 135 -18.95 3.91 -7.49
N VAL A 136 -19.31 2.64 -7.67
CA VAL A 136 -20.09 2.16 -8.83
C VAL A 136 -21.55 2.07 -8.38
N VAL A 137 -22.33 3.12 -8.65
CA VAL A 137 -23.68 3.33 -8.10
C VAL A 137 -24.74 2.87 -9.10
N ASN A 138 -25.64 1.96 -8.71
CA ASN A 138 -26.69 1.47 -9.60
C ASN A 138 -27.71 2.56 -9.94
N ALA A 139 -28.02 2.74 -11.22
CA ALA A 139 -28.92 3.80 -11.70
C ALA A 139 -30.39 3.56 -11.32
N ASN A 140 -30.80 2.34 -10.97
CA ASN A 140 -32.16 2.05 -10.50
C ASN A 140 -32.35 2.33 -9.01
N GLY A 141 -31.41 1.84 -8.18
CA GLY A 141 -31.56 1.83 -6.72
C GLY A 141 -30.72 2.84 -5.93
N GLY A 142 -29.78 3.55 -6.58
CA GLY A 142 -28.85 4.45 -5.91
C GLY A 142 -27.89 3.75 -4.93
N LYS A 143 -27.67 2.44 -5.11
CA LYS A 143 -26.85 1.59 -4.22
C LYS A 143 -25.54 1.20 -4.89
N CYS A 144 -24.48 1.10 -4.09
CA CYS A 144 -23.12 0.87 -4.55
C CYS A 144 -22.82 -0.63 -4.72
N LEU A 145 -22.08 -0.97 -5.78
CA LEU A 145 -21.42 -2.26 -5.97
C LEU A 145 -20.50 -2.54 -4.78
N ASN A 146 -20.78 -3.60 -4.05
CA ASN A 146 -20.21 -3.89 -2.74
C ASN A 146 -19.81 -5.36 -2.64
N VAL A 147 -18.63 -5.63 -2.11
CA VAL A 147 -18.27 -6.97 -1.62
C VAL A 147 -19.00 -7.22 -0.31
N LYS A 148 -19.77 -8.32 -0.24
CA LYS A 148 -20.60 -8.65 0.92
C LYS A 148 -19.75 -8.72 2.20
N ASP A 149 -20.30 -8.14 3.26
CA ASP A 149 -19.76 -8.09 4.62
C ASP A 149 -18.31 -7.54 4.72
N SER A 150 -17.88 -6.78 3.72
CA SER A 150 -16.49 -6.30 3.56
C SER A 150 -15.43 -7.40 3.56
N SER A 151 -15.81 -8.61 3.15
CA SER A 151 -14.90 -9.75 3.05
C SER A 151 -13.68 -9.45 2.20
N THR A 152 -12.53 -10.00 2.58
CA THR A 152 -11.28 -10.00 1.80
C THR A 152 -11.01 -11.33 1.12
N SER A 153 -11.92 -12.31 1.22
CA SER A 153 -11.78 -13.64 0.64
C SER A 153 -12.08 -13.65 -0.85
N ALA A 154 -11.29 -14.39 -1.64
CA ALA A 154 -11.66 -14.76 -2.99
C ALA A 154 -12.94 -15.63 -2.98
N GLY A 155 -13.78 -15.47 -3.99
CA GLY A 155 -15.13 -16.07 -4.04
C GLY A 155 -16.19 -15.33 -3.21
N ALA A 156 -15.83 -14.28 -2.46
CA ALA A 156 -16.84 -13.53 -1.69
C ALA A 156 -17.84 -12.84 -2.63
N PRO A 157 -19.16 -12.98 -2.37
CA PRO A 157 -20.20 -12.53 -3.29
C PRO A 157 -20.31 -11.01 -3.36
N VAL A 158 -20.59 -10.50 -4.55
CA VAL A 158 -20.84 -9.08 -4.82
C VAL A 158 -22.35 -8.81 -4.83
N GLN A 159 -22.73 -7.71 -4.20
CA GLN A 159 -24.10 -7.27 -3.96
C GLN A 159 -24.18 -5.75 -4.15
N GLN A 160 -25.39 -5.18 -4.14
CA GLN A 160 -25.57 -3.74 -3.94
C GLN A 160 -25.81 -3.40 -2.46
N ASN A 161 -25.28 -2.28 -1.97
CA ASN A 161 -25.52 -1.82 -0.61
C ASN A 161 -25.46 -0.27 -0.48
N SER A 162 -25.65 0.28 0.72
CA SER A 162 -25.47 1.72 1.01
C SER A 162 -24.12 2.24 0.48
N CYS A 163 -24.11 3.46 -0.07
CA CYS A 163 -22.89 4.14 -0.54
C CYS A 163 -22.19 4.94 0.58
N ASP A 164 -21.92 4.31 1.72
CA ASP A 164 -21.10 4.90 2.79
C ASP A 164 -19.59 4.79 2.50
N SER A 165 -18.76 5.35 3.37
CA SER A 165 -17.30 5.50 3.18
C SER A 165 -16.50 4.20 3.30
N VAL A 166 -17.13 3.05 3.59
CA VAL A 166 -16.43 1.77 3.73
C VAL A 166 -15.76 1.38 2.40
N THR A 167 -14.47 1.05 2.45
CA THR A 167 -13.61 0.78 1.29
C THR A 167 -14.06 -0.41 0.45
N SER A 168 -14.82 -1.36 1.01
CA SER A 168 -15.37 -2.53 0.30
C SER A 168 -16.46 -2.20 -0.73
N LYS A 169 -16.82 -0.91 -0.83
CA LYS A 169 -17.81 -0.31 -1.73
C LYS A 169 -17.18 0.62 -2.76
N GLN A 170 -15.85 0.68 -2.78
CA GLN A 170 -15.04 1.52 -3.63
C GLN A 170 -14.14 0.64 -4.50
N TRP A 171 -13.90 1.07 -5.73
CA TRP A 171 -13.20 0.29 -6.75
C TRP A 171 -12.21 1.18 -7.52
N THR A 172 -11.00 0.69 -7.71
CA THR A 172 -10.02 1.28 -8.64
C THR A 172 -10.23 0.67 -10.03
N PHE A 173 -10.31 1.48 -11.07
CA PHE A 173 -10.45 1.02 -12.46
C PHE A 173 -9.09 1.07 -13.15
N ALA A 174 -8.47 -0.09 -13.38
CA ALA A 174 -7.19 -0.19 -14.09
C ALA A 174 -7.44 -0.60 -15.56
N PRO A 175 -6.88 0.08 -16.59
CA PRO A 175 -7.12 -0.29 -17.98
C PRO A 175 -6.57 -1.69 -18.30
N ALA A 176 -7.26 -2.43 -19.16
CA ALA A 176 -6.86 -3.78 -19.57
C ALA A 176 -5.95 -3.72 -20.80
N GLY A 177 -4.63 -3.83 -20.61
CA GLY A 177 -3.64 -3.80 -21.68
C GLY A 177 -2.34 -3.12 -21.25
N SER A 178 -2.46 -2.05 -20.46
CA SER A 178 -1.56 -1.93 -19.32
C SER A 178 -1.70 -3.19 -18.49
N THR A 179 -0.61 -3.83 -18.08
CA THR A 179 -0.67 -4.79 -16.98
C THR A 179 -1.27 -4.04 -15.79
N PRO A 180 -2.45 -4.41 -15.29
CA PRO A 180 -2.85 -3.97 -13.96
C PRO A 180 -1.85 -4.69 -13.06
N THR A 181 -0.79 -4.01 -12.60
CA THR A 181 -0.01 -4.53 -11.50
C THR A 181 -1.00 -4.58 -10.33
N PRO A 182 -1.41 -5.77 -9.85
CA PRO A 182 -2.03 -5.81 -8.55
C PRO A 182 -0.90 -5.38 -7.61
N THR A 183 -1.08 -4.30 -6.86
CA THR A 183 -0.30 -4.12 -5.61
C THR A 183 -0.61 -5.36 -4.78
N GLY A 184 0.37 -6.27 -4.70
CA GLY A 184 0.13 -7.70 -4.91
C GLY A 184 -0.90 -8.34 -3.97
N ASN A 185 -1.67 -9.29 -4.50
CA ASN A 185 -2.19 -10.38 -3.68
C ASN A 185 -1.42 -11.66 -4.03
N PRO A 186 -0.80 -12.36 -3.07
CA PRO A 186 -0.29 -13.70 -3.32
C PRO A 186 -1.47 -14.63 -3.63
N ASN A 187 -1.33 -15.45 -4.66
CA ASN A 187 -2.30 -16.50 -4.97
C ASN A 187 -2.33 -17.55 -3.83
N PRO A 188 -3.47 -17.79 -3.17
CA PRO A 188 -3.70 -19.03 -2.45
C PRO A 188 -4.24 -20.06 -3.44
N THR A 189 -3.38 -21.01 -3.84
CA THR A 189 -3.82 -22.28 -4.45
C THR A 189 -4.85 -22.95 -3.51
N PRO A 190 -5.94 -23.54 -4.02
CA PRO A 190 -7.09 -23.87 -3.18
C PRO A 190 -6.85 -25.06 -2.25
N THR A 191 -6.92 -24.79 -0.94
CA THR A 191 -7.13 -25.79 0.12
C THR A 191 -7.96 -25.16 1.25
N PRO A 192 -8.56 -25.96 2.15
CA PRO A 192 -10.01 -25.94 2.38
C PRO A 192 -10.46 -24.97 3.48
N THR A 193 -11.79 -24.92 3.66
CA THR A 193 -12.50 -24.43 4.86
C THR A 193 -11.71 -24.72 6.15
N PRO A 194 -11.62 -23.75 7.09
CA PRO A 194 -10.61 -23.79 8.15
C PRO A 194 -10.74 -24.99 9.09
N THR A 195 -9.73 -25.85 9.04
CA THR A 195 -9.25 -26.64 10.18
C THR A 195 -7.77 -26.28 10.36
N GLY A 196 -7.34 -26.00 11.59
CA GLY A 196 -6.14 -25.21 11.88
C GLY A 196 -4.86 -25.66 11.14
N GLY A 197 -4.23 -24.71 10.45
CA GLY A 197 -2.97 -24.90 9.75
C GLY A 197 -2.28 -23.57 9.49
N GLY A 198 -1.58 -23.04 10.50
CA GLY A 198 -0.76 -21.82 10.32
C GLY A 198 0.34 -22.02 9.26
N GLY A 199 0.98 -20.93 8.84
CA GLY A 199 2.11 -20.96 7.92
C GLY A 199 3.25 -21.84 8.42
N THR A 200 3.95 -22.50 7.50
CA THR A 200 5.13 -23.31 7.81
C THR A 200 6.40 -22.48 7.68
N ILE A 201 7.42 -22.74 8.51
CA ILE A 201 8.77 -22.23 8.28
C ILE A 201 9.20 -22.63 6.85
N PRO A 202 9.53 -21.69 5.96
CA PRO A 202 9.96 -22.00 4.60
C PRO A 202 11.40 -22.49 4.59
N ASN A 203 11.75 -23.30 3.58
CA ASN A 203 13.15 -23.61 3.30
C ASN A 203 13.88 -22.35 2.84
N TRP A 204 15.07 -22.11 3.39
CA TRP A 204 15.93 -21.02 2.96
C TRP A 204 16.48 -21.30 1.54
N PRO A 205 16.48 -20.34 0.61
CA PRO A 205 17.00 -20.56 -0.73
C PRO A 205 18.52 -20.73 -0.74
N SER A 206 19.02 -21.54 -1.66
CA SER A 206 20.45 -21.58 -2.00
C SER A 206 20.77 -20.51 -3.05
N PRO A 207 21.91 -19.80 -2.95
CA PRO A 207 22.29 -18.81 -3.94
C PRO A 207 22.69 -19.43 -5.28
N ALA A 208 22.29 -18.80 -6.38
CA ALA A 208 22.71 -19.20 -7.73
C ALA A 208 24.20 -18.91 -7.99
N SER A 209 24.70 -17.80 -7.46
CA SER A 209 26.13 -17.45 -7.37
C SER A 209 26.33 -16.38 -6.30
N SER A 210 27.58 -16.06 -5.96
CA SER A 210 27.91 -14.94 -5.06
C SER A 210 28.51 -13.75 -5.82
N VAL A 211 28.24 -12.54 -5.35
CA VAL A 211 28.73 -11.26 -5.88
C VAL A 211 29.27 -10.46 -4.69
N LYS A 212 30.58 -10.20 -4.65
CA LYS A 212 31.14 -9.27 -3.67
C LYS A 212 30.85 -7.84 -4.11
N VAL A 213 30.30 -7.05 -3.20
CA VAL A 213 29.99 -5.63 -3.38
C VAL A 213 31.00 -4.81 -2.58
N ASN A 214 31.50 -3.72 -3.16
CA ASN A 214 32.50 -2.84 -2.53
C ASN A 214 32.00 -1.38 -2.35
N ALA A 215 30.79 -1.08 -2.83
CA ALA A 215 30.11 0.22 -2.74
C ALA A 215 28.61 0.01 -3.05
N THR A 216 27.74 0.91 -2.57
CA THR A 216 26.27 0.85 -2.77
C THR A 216 25.87 0.69 -4.24
N ILE A 217 24.98 -0.26 -4.50
CA ILE A 217 24.41 -0.50 -5.83
C ILE A 217 23.17 0.38 -6.01
N GLN A 218 23.27 1.39 -6.86
CA GLN A 218 22.16 2.24 -7.26
C GLN A 218 21.19 1.48 -8.17
N VAL A 219 19.90 1.48 -7.82
CA VAL A 219 18.84 0.78 -8.55
C VAL A 219 17.77 1.76 -9.01
N SER A 220 17.52 1.78 -10.32
CA SER A 220 16.39 2.46 -10.94
C SER A 220 15.59 1.47 -11.81
N GLY A 221 14.25 1.53 -11.76
CA GLY A 221 13.41 0.61 -12.55
C GLY A 221 13.30 -0.76 -11.87
N THR A 222 13.66 -1.85 -12.55
CA THR A 222 13.63 -3.20 -11.97
C THR A 222 15.00 -3.86 -11.98
N PHE A 223 15.49 -4.26 -10.81
CA PHE A 223 16.65 -5.13 -10.64
C PHE A 223 16.21 -6.54 -10.29
N ASP A 224 16.54 -7.51 -11.14
CA ASP A 224 16.39 -8.95 -10.84
C ASP A 224 17.77 -9.53 -10.49
N GLY A 225 17.94 -9.91 -9.22
CA GLY A 225 19.19 -10.47 -8.73
C GLY A 225 19.46 -11.91 -9.16
N GLY A 226 18.48 -12.60 -9.76
CA GLY A 226 18.63 -13.99 -10.23
C GLY A 226 18.93 -15.00 -9.10
N MET A 227 18.46 -14.74 -7.88
CA MET A 227 18.79 -15.47 -6.64
C MET A 227 20.30 -15.51 -6.31
N LYS A 228 21.07 -14.50 -6.74
CA LYS A 228 22.47 -14.36 -6.34
C LYS A 228 22.60 -13.80 -4.91
N ARG A 229 23.65 -14.20 -4.20
CA ARG A 229 24.08 -13.62 -2.92
C ARG A 229 24.93 -12.39 -3.16
N TYR A 230 24.56 -11.26 -2.57
CA TYR A 230 25.33 -10.02 -2.52
C TYR A 230 25.84 -9.83 -1.09
N TYR A 231 27.12 -9.50 -0.94
CA TYR A 231 27.80 -9.43 0.36
C TYR A 231 29.05 -8.57 0.28
N GLY A 232 29.58 -8.10 1.41
CA GLY A 232 30.89 -7.46 1.51
C GLY A 232 30.90 -5.95 1.76
N ILE A 233 29.74 -5.35 2.04
CA ILE A 233 29.61 -3.94 2.42
C ILE A 233 29.42 -3.80 3.93
N GLY A 234 29.97 -2.74 4.53
CA GLY A 234 30.02 -2.57 5.98
C GLY A 234 31.02 -3.51 6.68
N ASP A 235 31.07 -3.43 8.00
CA ASP A 235 31.93 -4.26 8.87
C ASP A 235 31.17 -5.43 9.55
N GLY A 236 29.84 -5.48 9.39
CA GLY A 236 28.96 -6.43 10.08
C GLY A 236 28.57 -5.99 11.49
N GLY A 237 28.91 -4.76 11.88
CA GLY A 237 28.51 -4.15 13.13
C GLY A 237 27.08 -3.58 13.11
N GLN A 238 26.72 -2.91 14.21
CA GLN A 238 25.44 -2.23 14.42
C GLN A 238 25.60 -0.70 14.34
N SER A 239 26.55 -0.20 13.54
CA SER A 239 26.77 1.24 13.40
C SER A 239 25.75 1.87 12.46
N GLU A 240 25.06 2.92 12.90
CA GLU A 240 24.08 3.72 12.14
C GLU A 240 24.68 4.60 11.02
N SER A 241 25.91 4.27 10.59
CA SER A 241 26.66 4.99 9.56
C SER A 241 27.20 4.07 8.47
N GLN A 242 26.63 2.88 8.33
CA GLN A 242 27.02 1.92 7.29
C GLN A 242 26.32 2.24 5.97
N ASP A 243 27.04 2.10 4.87
CA ASP A 243 26.44 2.24 3.54
C ASP A 243 25.43 1.10 3.27
N PRO A 244 24.29 1.37 2.61
CA PRO A 244 23.38 0.33 2.18
C PRO A 244 23.96 -0.48 1.02
N MET A 245 23.67 -1.78 0.96
CA MET A 245 24.05 -2.64 -0.17
C MET A 245 23.38 -2.19 -1.47
N PHE A 246 22.10 -1.81 -1.40
CA PHE A 246 21.30 -1.32 -2.51
C PHE A 246 20.56 -0.04 -2.12
N GLU A 247 20.53 0.93 -3.03
CA GLU A 247 19.75 2.16 -2.88
C GLU A 247 18.76 2.26 -4.05
N LEU A 248 17.47 2.28 -3.73
CA LEU A 248 16.39 2.25 -4.71
C LEU A 248 15.82 3.66 -4.93
N ALA A 249 15.91 4.12 -6.17
CA ALA A 249 15.22 5.31 -6.63
C ALA A 249 13.69 5.14 -6.54
N PRO A 250 12.91 6.22 -6.40
CA PRO A 250 11.45 6.16 -6.35
C PRO A 250 10.82 5.37 -7.51
N GLY A 251 9.87 4.50 -7.18
CA GLY A 251 9.19 3.59 -8.11
C GLY A 251 9.92 2.29 -8.41
N SER A 252 11.11 2.05 -7.84
CA SER A 252 11.94 0.91 -8.22
C SER A 252 11.56 -0.40 -7.53
N THR A 253 11.84 -1.50 -8.22
CA THR A 253 11.66 -2.88 -7.75
C THR A 253 13.00 -3.58 -7.67
N ILE A 254 13.31 -4.20 -6.53
CA ILE A 254 14.38 -5.19 -6.39
C ILE A 254 13.75 -6.56 -6.12
N LYS A 255 14.22 -7.59 -6.83
CA LYS A 255 13.67 -8.94 -6.67
C LYS A 255 14.70 -10.06 -6.83
N ASN A 256 14.40 -11.21 -6.23
CA ASN A 256 15.23 -12.42 -6.30
C ASN A 256 16.69 -12.17 -5.88
N VAL A 257 16.89 -11.62 -4.68
CA VAL A 257 18.20 -11.28 -4.14
C VAL A 257 18.41 -12.01 -2.82
N ILE A 258 19.62 -12.51 -2.58
CA ILE A 258 20.05 -12.93 -1.24
C ILE A 258 21.08 -11.90 -0.76
N LEU A 259 20.95 -11.41 0.48
CA LEU A 259 21.98 -10.60 1.15
C LEU A 259 22.67 -11.47 2.20
N GLY A 260 23.99 -11.52 2.14
CA GLY A 260 24.84 -12.24 3.09
C GLY A 260 25.81 -11.31 3.81
N ALA A 261 26.33 -11.75 4.95
CA ALA A 261 27.23 -10.96 5.77
C ALA A 261 28.59 -10.64 5.05
N PRO A 262 29.16 -9.44 5.28
CA PRO A 262 28.52 -8.26 5.88
C PRO A 262 27.57 -7.60 4.86
N ALA A 263 26.44 -7.10 5.36
CA ALA A 263 25.32 -6.60 4.56
C ALA A 263 25.11 -5.06 4.66
N GLY A 264 25.93 -4.36 5.45
CA GLY A 264 25.79 -2.93 5.74
C GLY A 264 24.42 -2.55 6.30
N ASP A 265 23.88 -1.43 5.84
CA ASP A 265 22.49 -0.98 6.08
C ASP A 265 21.56 -1.48 4.95
N GLY A 266 21.69 -2.76 4.60
CA GLY A 266 20.72 -3.52 3.79
C GLY A 266 20.27 -2.85 2.49
N ILE A 267 19.00 -2.49 2.42
CA ILE A 267 18.34 -1.89 1.24
C ILE A 267 17.65 -0.57 1.62
N HIS A 268 18.04 0.53 1.00
CA HIS A 268 17.37 1.83 1.17
C HIS A 268 16.32 2.08 0.10
N CYS A 269 15.16 2.58 0.50
CA CYS A 269 14.09 3.01 -0.41
C CYS A 269 13.84 4.52 -0.30
N ASN A 270 14.34 5.29 -1.28
CA ASN A 270 14.22 6.75 -1.35
C ASN A 270 12.84 7.26 -1.79
N GLY A 271 12.00 6.35 -2.27
CA GLY A 271 10.63 6.59 -2.69
C GLY A 271 9.80 5.31 -2.48
N ASN A 272 8.55 5.30 -2.97
CA ASN A 272 7.78 4.07 -3.12
C ASN A 272 8.66 2.98 -3.77
N CYS A 273 8.75 1.81 -3.15
CA CYS A 273 9.61 0.74 -3.65
C CYS A 273 8.94 -0.63 -3.52
N THR A 274 9.41 -1.60 -4.29
CA THR A 274 9.02 -3.02 -4.14
C THR A 274 10.24 -3.89 -3.90
N ILE A 275 10.20 -4.67 -2.83
CA ILE A 275 11.17 -5.67 -2.43
C ILE A 275 10.45 -7.03 -2.57
N GLN A 276 10.83 -7.84 -3.55
CA GLN A 276 10.12 -9.09 -3.87
C GLN A 276 11.04 -10.31 -3.80
N ASN A 277 10.71 -11.29 -2.97
CA ASN A 277 11.50 -12.52 -2.84
C ASN A 277 12.99 -12.21 -2.54
N VAL A 278 13.22 -11.38 -1.51
CA VAL A 278 14.56 -11.01 -1.04
C VAL A 278 14.84 -11.66 0.31
N TRP A 279 16.05 -12.19 0.49
CA TRP A 279 16.41 -13.03 1.63
C TRP A 279 17.68 -12.54 2.32
N TRP A 280 17.59 -12.12 3.59
CA TRP A 280 18.73 -11.68 4.40
C TRP A 280 19.21 -12.80 5.31
N GLU A 281 20.36 -13.37 4.99
CA GLU A 281 20.98 -14.47 5.75
C GLU A 281 21.56 -14.01 7.08
N ASP A 282 21.97 -12.75 7.11
CA ASP A 282 22.40 -12.02 8.28
C ASP A 282 22.02 -10.56 8.06
N VAL A 283 21.34 -9.94 9.01
CA VAL A 283 20.95 -8.53 8.93
C VAL A 283 22.05 -7.72 9.60
N GLY A 284 22.58 -6.72 8.87
CA GLY A 284 23.59 -5.81 9.37
C GLY A 284 22.99 -4.82 10.37
N GLU A 285 22.98 -3.54 10.04
CA GLU A 285 22.26 -2.54 10.85
C GLU A 285 20.74 -2.76 10.69
N ASP A 286 20.24 -2.57 9.46
CA ASP A 286 18.88 -2.91 9.03
C ASP A 286 18.87 -3.85 7.81
N ALA A 287 17.74 -4.54 7.60
CA ALA A 287 17.53 -5.32 6.38
C ALA A 287 17.02 -4.41 5.25
N ALA A 288 16.05 -3.54 5.55
CA ALA A 288 15.66 -2.46 4.67
C ALA A 288 15.11 -1.23 5.42
N THR A 289 15.42 -0.06 4.89
CA THR A 289 15.11 1.24 5.47
C THR A 289 14.29 2.08 4.49
N PHE A 290 13.06 2.42 4.89
CA PHE A 290 12.09 3.16 4.09
C PHE A 290 12.16 4.66 4.40
N LEU A 291 12.62 5.46 3.44
CA LEU A 291 13.05 6.86 3.66
C LEU A 291 12.05 7.91 3.14
N GLY A 292 11.29 7.62 2.07
CA GLY A 292 10.33 8.56 1.50
C GLY A 292 9.30 7.88 0.58
N GLY A 293 8.12 8.46 0.43
CA GLY A 293 7.02 7.87 -0.36
C GLY A 293 5.69 7.80 0.40
N ASN A 294 4.74 7.06 -0.17
CA ASN A 294 3.41 6.81 0.38
C ASN A 294 3.16 5.31 0.62
N ASP A 295 3.70 4.44 -0.23
CA ASP A 295 3.50 2.98 -0.16
C ASP A 295 4.78 2.23 -0.55
N TYR A 296 5.18 1.27 0.28
CA TYR A 296 6.30 0.36 0.05
C TYR A 296 5.80 -1.08 0.16
N TYR A 297 6.31 -1.98 -0.68
CA TYR A 297 5.86 -3.37 -0.73
C TYR A 297 7.01 -4.33 -0.46
N VAL A 298 6.86 -5.20 0.53
CA VAL A 298 7.71 -6.36 0.79
C VAL A 298 6.86 -7.61 0.54
N THR A 299 7.22 -8.42 -0.47
CA THR A 299 6.39 -9.55 -0.92
C THR A 299 7.21 -10.84 -1.05
N GLY A 300 6.93 -11.82 -0.20
CA GLY A 300 7.76 -13.02 -0.07
C GLY A 300 9.15 -12.71 0.50
N GLY A 301 10.00 -13.73 0.60
CA GLY A 301 11.34 -13.59 1.14
C GLY A 301 11.42 -13.83 2.65
N GLY A 302 12.54 -13.47 3.25
CA GLY A 302 12.73 -13.59 4.69
C GLY A 302 14.01 -12.96 5.22
N ALA A 303 14.10 -12.75 6.53
CA ALA A 303 15.29 -12.21 7.18
C ALA A 303 15.58 -12.95 8.49
N LYS A 304 16.87 -13.07 8.83
CA LYS A 304 17.29 -13.61 10.12
C LYS A 304 18.49 -12.88 10.73
N SER A 305 18.71 -13.10 12.02
CA SER A 305 19.85 -12.56 12.80
C SER A 305 19.83 -11.03 13.00
N ALA A 306 18.67 -10.38 12.91
CA ALA A 306 18.57 -8.93 13.13
C ALA A 306 18.63 -8.58 14.63
N THR A 307 19.74 -8.00 15.07
CA THR A 307 19.99 -7.72 16.50
C THR A 307 18.95 -6.76 17.10
N ASP A 308 18.60 -5.65 16.42
CA ASP A 308 17.47 -4.81 16.83
C ASP A 308 16.24 -4.91 15.92
N LYS A 309 16.36 -4.56 14.63
CA LYS A 309 15.20 -4.41 13.74
C LYS A 309 15.52 -4.93 12.33
N VAL A 310 14.52 -5.49 11.66
CA VAL A 310 14.63 -5.96 10.25
C VAL A 310 14.25 -4.80 9.33
N PHE A 311 13.10 -4.18 9.56
CA PHE A 311 12.60 -3.07 8.76
C PHE A 311 12.45 -1.79 9.57
N GLN A 312 13.13 -0.75 9.12
CA GLN A 312 13.05 0.58 9.69
C GLN A 312 12.25 1.50 8.77
N HIS A 313 11.31 2.25 9.34
CA HIS A 313 10.47 3.16 8.60
C HIS A 313 10.70 4.59 9.09
N ASN A 314 11.53 5.32 8.34
CA ASN A 314 11.94 6.70 8.62
C ASN A 314 11.05 7.72 7.89
N GLY A 315 10.65 7.43 6.65
CA GLY A 315 9.74 8.25 5.85
C GLY A 315 8.27 8.20 6.31
N PRO A 316 7.35 8.87 5.59
CA PRO A 316 5.91 8.70 5.72
C PRO A 316 5.41 7.47 4.93
N GLY A 317 4.14 7.13 5.13
CA GLY A 317 3.40 6.20 4.28
C GLY A 317 3.05 4.86 4.94
N THR A 318 2.88 3.82 4.12
CA THR A 318 2.52 2.46 4.55
C THR A 318 3.50 1.43 4.01
N VAL A 319 4.07 0.61 4.89
CA VAL A 319 4.84 -0.58 4.49
C VAL A 319 3.90 -1.80 4.47
N HIS A 320 3.73 -2.43 3.32
CA HIS A 320 2.92 -3.64 3.16
C HIS A 320 3.84 -4.85 3.11
N ILE A 321 3.81 -5.70 4.13
CA ILE A 321 4.67 -6.89 4.27
C ILE A 321 3.77 -8.13 4.12
N SER A 322 4.07 -8.95 3.11
CA SER A 322 3.26 -10.14 2.78
C SER A 322 4.13 -11.38 2.60
N ASN A 323 3.68 -12.52 3.13
CA ASN A 323 4.32 -13.84 3.00
C ASN A 323 5.81 -13.86 3.40
N PHE A 324 6.20 -13.07 4.39
CA PHE A 324 7.58 -12.91 4.83
C PHE A 324 7.91 -13.82 6.00
N TYR A 325 9.08 -14.46 5.98
CA TYR A 325 9.59 -15.24 7.11
C TYR A 325 10.63 -14.45 7.91
N VAL A 326 10.44 -14.33 9.22
CA VAL A 326 11.38 -13.67 10.12
C VAL A 326 11.86 -14.62 11.22
N ALA A 327 13.17 -14.71 11.42
CA ALA A 327 13.78 -15.57 12.42
C ALA A 327 14.82 -14.82 13.28
N SER A 328 14.89 -15.13 14.57
CA SER A 328 15.97 -14.63 15.45
C SER A 328 16.17 -13.11 15.36
N SER A 329 15.12 -12.34 15.64
CA SER A 329 15.14 -10.88 15.49
C SER A 329 14.62 -10.13 16.72
N GLY A 330 15.10 -8.90 16.93
CA GLY A 330 14.50 -7.98 17.89
C GLY A 330 13.09 -7.57 17.45
N LYS A 331 12.96 -6.95 16.27
CA LYS A 331 11.70 -6.48 15.71
C LYS A 331 11.63 -6.74 14.20
N LEU A 332 10.49 -7.21 13.68
CA LEU A 332 10.30 -7.25 12.22
C LEU A 332 10.15 -5.83 11.64
N TYR A 333 9.40 -4.95 12.29
CA TYR A 333 9.15 -3.58 11.82
C TYR A 333 9.21 -2.56 12.96
N ARG A 334 9.85 -1.42 12.71
CA ARG A 334 9.83 -0.25 13.59
C ARG A 334 9.51 1.02 12.80
N ALA A 335 8.43 1.71 13.18
CA ALA A 335 8.22 3.09 12.80
C ALA A 335 9.17 3.99 13.61
N CYS A 336 10.04 4.76 12.96
CA CYS A 336 11.06 5.56 13.64
C CYS A 336 10.45 6.49 14.69
N GLY A 337 10.87 6.35 15.95
CA GLY A 337 10.24 7.05 17.09
C GLY A 337 10.92 8.34 17.53
N ASN A 338 12.15 8.61 17.09
CA ASN A 338 12.99 9.76 17.45
C ASN A 338 13.75 10.33 16.24
N CYS A 339 13.23 10.13 15.02
CA CYS A 339 13.76 10.74 13.81
C CYS A 339 13.68 12.27 13.86
N SER A 340 14.51 12.94 13.06
CA SER A 340 14.48 14.41 12.87
C SER A 340 13.14 14.92 12.30
N SER A 341 12.37 14.04 11.65
CA SER A 341 11.02 14.30 11.17
C SER A 341 10.04 13.27 11.71
N SER A 342 8.92 13.77 12.24
CA SER A 342 7.78 12.96 12.67
C SER A 342 6.81 12.82 11.51
N TYR A 343 6.45 11.57 11.18
CA TYR A 343 5.41 11.26 10.20
C TYR A 343 4.40 10.31 10.83
N GLN A 344 3.18 10.32 10.29
CA GLN A 344 2.26 9.21 10.48
C GLN A 344 2.72 8.03 9.62
N ARG A 345 2.95 6.87 10.24
CA ARG A 345 3.55 5.69 9.60
C ARG A 345 2.70 4.44 9.84
N HIS A 346 2.39 3.73 8.77
CA HIS A 346 1.55 2.54 8.83
C HIS A 346 2.31 1.29 8.40
N VAL A 347 1.86 0.14 8.90
CA VAL A 347 2.30 -1.18 8.42
C VAL A 347 1.10 -2.12 8.28
N VAL A 348 1.11 -2.92 7.22
CA VAL A 348 0.13 -3.99 6.98
C VAL A 348 0.89 -5.29 6.84
N MET A 349 0.58 -6.27 7.68
CA MET A 349 1.23 -7.58 7.73
C MET A 349 0.23 -8.68 7.38
N ASN A 350 0.54 -9.47 6.34
CA ASN A 350 -0.25 -10.65 5.96
C ASN A 350 0.66 -11.87 5.75
N GLY A 351 0.29 -13.03 6.29
CA GLY A 351 1.01 -14.27 6.00
C GLY A 351 2.43 -14.32 6.59
N ILE A 352 2.69 -13.56 7.66
CA ILE A 352 4.01 -13.53 8.31
C ILE A 352 4.24 -14.82 9.07
N VAL A 353 5.37 -15.47 8.84
CA VAL A 353 5.86 -16.57 9.70
C VAL A 353 6.99 -16.02 10.55
N ALA A 354 6.84 -16.06 11.87
CA ALA A 354 7.79 -15.53 12.82
C ALA A 354 8.31 -16.64 13.73
N GLN A 355 9.63 -16.67 13.95
CA GLN A 355 10.31 -17.59 14.86
C GLN A 355 11.33 -16.80 15.68
N SER A 356 11.43 -17.03 16.99
CA SER A 356 12.42 -16.38 17.86
C SER A 356 12.52 -14.85 17.67
N THR A 357 11.39 -14.18 17.44
CA THR A 357 11.31 -12.76 17.08
C THR A 357 10.56 -12.02 18.17
N LYS A 358 11.17 -11.02 18.83
CA LYS A 358 10.58 -10.47 20.07
C LYS A 358 9.35 -9.59 19.81
N VAL A 359 9.31 -8.86 18.69
CA VAL A 359 8.20 -7.98 18.30
C VAL A 359 7.94 -8.07 16.79
N LEU A 360 6.68 -8.08 16.34
CA LEU A 360 6.40 -7.91 14.90
C LEU A 360 6.40 -6.42 14.51
N ALA A 361 5.52 -5.58 15.07
CA ALA A 361 5.54 -4.14 14.80
C ALA A 361 5.71 -3.28 16.06
N GLY A 362 6.57 -2.26 16.01
CA GLY A 362 6.62 -1.16 16.99
C GLY A 362 6.16 0.17 16.39
N ILE A 363 5.02 0.70 16.86
CA ILE A 363 4.36 1.91 16.30
C ILE A 363 4.24 3.05 17.31
N ASN A 364 4.19 4.30 16.85
CA ASN A 364 4.12 5.52 17.68
C ASN A 364 2.70 6.11 17.66
N THR A 365 1.86 5.77 18.64
CA THR A 365 0.41 6.03 18.54
C THR A 365 0.05 7.52 18.59
N ASN A 366 0.87 8.34 19.25
CA ASN A 366 0.70 9.79 19.32
C ASN A 366 0.98 10.53 18.00
N TRP A 367 1.52 9.84 16.99
CA TRP A 367 1.65 10.35 15.63
C TRP A 367 0.62 9.73 14.66
N GLY A 368 -0.32 8.93 15.18
CA GLY A 368 -1.37 8.30 14.39
C GLY A 368 -0.94 7.01 13.69
N ASP A 369 0.23 6.44 14.02
CA ASP A 369 0.73 5.21 13.41
C ASP A 369 -0.27 4.05 13.60
N THR A 370 -0.37 3.15 12.62
CA THR A 370 -1.19 1.92 12.74
C THR A 370 -0.50 0.68 12.21
N ALA A 371 -0.66 -0.45 12.88
CA ALA A 371 -0.26 -1.76 12.40
C ALA A 371 -1.49 -2.68 12.24
N ARG A 372 -1.67 -3.26 11.05
CA ARG A 372 -2.73 -4.22 10.72
C ARG A 372 -2.12 -5.60 10.52
N PHE A 373 -2.73 -6.65 11.07
CA PHE A 373 -2.22 -8.01 10.98
C PHE A 373 -3.29 -9.01 10.56
N SER A 374 -2.90 -10.00 9.78
CA SER A 374 -3.75 -11.11 9.32
C SER A 374 -2.89 -12.31 8.93
N ASN A 375 -3.40 -13.53 9.09
CA ASN A 375 -2.69 -14.78 8.75
C ASN A 375 -1.27 -14.89 9.35
N ILE A 376 -1.06 -14.40 10.57
CA ILE A 376 0.24 -14.44 11.26
C ILE A 376 0.44 -15.83 11.85
N THR A 377 1.65 -16.37 11.75
CA THR A 377 2.04 -17.60 12.47
C THR A 377 3.30 -17.36 13.30
N VAL A 378 3.20 -17.58 14.60
CA VAL A 378 4.30 -17.47 15.56
C VAL A 378 4.71 -18.88 15.98
N TYR A 379 5.96 -19.23 15.73
CA TYR A 379 6.60 -20.43 16.25
C TYR A 379 7.20 -20.13 17.63
N GLY A 380 6.58 -20.68 18.68
CA GLY A 380 6.83 -20.37 20.08
C GLY A 380 5.56 -20.04 20.87
N SER A 381 5.71 -19.82 22.18
CA SER A 381 4.59 -19.47 23.06
C SER A 381 3.99 -18.10 22.72
N SER A 382 2.75 -17.86 23.14
CA SER A 382 2.10 -16.55 23.04
C SER A 382 2.78 -15.43 23.82
N SER A 383 3.70 -15.77 24.73
CA SER A 383 4.58 -14.84 25.45
C SER A 383 5.92 -14.56 24.75
N SER A 384 6.28 -15.32 23.71
CA SER A 384 7.59 -15.22 23.04
C SER A 384 7.71 -14.07 22.05
N THR A 385 6.59 -13.63 21.48
CA THR A 385 6.51 -12.62 20.41
C THR A 385 5.38 -11.64 20.71
N SER A 386 5.68 -10.35 20.87
CA SER A 386 4.65 -9.31 20.86
C SER A 386 4.22 -9.01 19.43
N ILE A 387 2.92 -9.12 19.13
CA ILE A 387 2.42 -8.81 17.79
C ILE A 387 2.55 -7.31 17.48
N CYS A 388 2.20 -6.45 18.43
CA CYS A 388 2.17 -5.00 18.22
C CYS A 388 2.53 -4.28 19.51
N ASP A 389 3.66 -3.57 19.51
CA ASP A 389 4.10 -2.71 20.60
C ASP A 389 3.78 -1.24 20.29
N LYS A 390 3.28 -0.54 21.30
CA LYS A 390 2.85 0.85 21.21
C LYS A 390 3.81 1.73 21.98
N TYR A 391 4.29 2.77 21.31
CA TYR A 391 5.27 3.74 21.82
C TYR A 391 4.70 5.15 21.79
N LYS A 392 5.27 6.02 22.62
CA LYS A 392 5.17 7.47 22.47
C LYS A 392 6.40 7.96 21.69
N GLY A 393 6.20 8.37 20.43
CA GLY A 393 7.21 9.03 19.62
C GLY A 393 7.57 10.41 20.18
N VAL A 394 8.82 10.80 20.03
CA VAL A 394 9.45 11.99 20.61
C VAL A 394 10.34 12.71 19.58
N PRO A 395 10.71 14.00 19.80
CA PRO A 395 11.71 14.66 18.98
C PRO A 395 13.08 13.96 19.04
N LYS A 396 13.91 14.17 18.02
CA LYS A 396 15.30 13.67 17.99
C LYS A 396 16.11 14.14 19.21
N GLY A 397 16.91 13.23 19.78
CA GLY A 397 17.67 13.45 21.01
C GLY A 397 16.93 13.03 22.29
N SER A 398 15.81 12.33 22.18
CA SER A 398 15.12 11.66 23.29
C SER A 398 14.73 10.23 22.88
N GLU A 399 14.58 9.35 23.87
CA GLU A 399 14.19 7.96 23.61
C GLU A 399 12.68 7.73 23.66
N PRO A 400 12.08 7.03 22.67
CA PRO A 400 10.65 6.73 22.66
C PRO A 400 10.28 5.73 23.76
N THR A 401 9.33 6.07 24.61
CA THR A 401 8.88 5.17 25.68
C THR A 401 7.82 4.19 25.19
N LYS A 402 7.93 2.91 25.58
CA LYS A 402 6.85 1.93 25.37
C LYS A 402 5.70 2.23 26.33
N ILE A 403 4.50 2.37 25.79
CA ILE A 403 3.27 2.74 26.53
C ILE A 403 2.21 1.62 26.52
N GLY A 404 2.42 0.55 25.76
CA GLY A 404 1.55 -0.63 25.77
C GLY A 404 1.94 -1.67 24.72
N SER A 405 1.14 -2.73 24.65
CA SER A 405 1.24 -3.76 23.62
C SER A 405 -0.16 -4.28 23.26
N GLY A 406 -0.27 -5.07 22.21
CA GLY A 406 -1.48 -5.81 21.84
C GLY A 406 -2.53 -4.98 21.08
N ALA A 407 -3.54 -5.68 20.57
CA ALA A 407 -4.66 -5.10 19.83
C ALA A 407 -5.44 -4.06 20.66
N ASP A 408 -5.92 -3.01 20.00
CA ASP A 408 -6.86 -2.02 20.53
C ASP A 408 -7.94 -1.59 19.51
N GLY A 409 -7.86 -2.08 18.27
CA GLY A 409 -8.82 -1.75 17.22
C GLY A 409 -8.63 -0.36 16.58
N VAL A 410 -7.63 0.41 17.04
CA VAL A 410 -7.38 1.80 16.57
C VAL A 410 -5.97 1.93 15.98
N ASN A 411 -4.94 1.58 16.74
CA ASN A 411 -3.55 1.62 16.33
C ASN A 411 -3.03 0.20 16.03
N CYS A 412 -3.28 -0.75 16.93
CA CYS A 412 -2.96 -2.16 16.72
C CYS A 412 -4.24 -2.92 16.35
N ILE A 413 -4.35 -3.32 15.09
CA ILE A 413 -5.61 -3.80 14.48
C ILE A 413 -5.44 -5.25 14.05
N TYR A 414 -5.88 -6.16 14.91
CA TYR A 414 -5.98 -7.60 14.66
C TYR A 414 -6.89 -8.25 15.73
N SER A 415 -7.31 -9.47 15.48
CA SER A 415 -8.09 -10.33 16.37
C SER A 415 -7.27 -11.57 16.77
N PRO A 416 -7.67 -12.32 17.81
CA PRO A 416 -6.98 -13.57 18.16
C PRO A 416 -6.95 -14.60 17.02
N SER A 417 -7.96 -14.63 16.14
CA SER A 417 -8.02 -15.54 14.98
C SER A 417 -7.07 -15.15 13.84
N ASP A 418 -6.50 -13.95 13.85
CA ASP A 418 -5.47 -13.54 12.90
C ASP A 418 -4.09 -14.14 13.23
N ILE A 419 -3.92 -14.73 14.43
CA ILE A 419 -2.64 -15.22 14.95
C ILE A 419 -2.74 -16.72 15.26
N THR A 420 -1.92 -17.53 14.59
CA THR A 420 -1.70 -18.94 14.93
C THR A 420 -0.40 -19.11 15.69
N TYR A 421 -0.42 -19.79 16.84
CA TYR A 421 0.79 -20.19 17.56
C TYR A 421 1.12 -21.66 17.24
N LYS A 422 2.40 -22.00 17.14
CA LYS A 422 2.92 -23.34 16.81
C LYS A 422 4.10 -23.74 17.69
#